data_AF-A0A3D1X4X1-F1
#
_entry.id   AF-A0A3D1X4X1-F1
#
_cell.length_a   1.000
_cell.length_b   1.000
_cell.length_c   1.000
_cell.angle_alpha   90.00
_cell.angle_beta   90.00
_cell.angle_gamma   90.00
#
_symmetry.space_group_name_H-M   'P 1'
#
loop_
_entity.id
_entity.type
_entity.pdbx_description
1 polymer ?
#
loop_
_entity_poly.entity_id
_entity_poly.type
_entity_poly.pdbx_seq_one_letter_code
_entity_poly.pdbx_strand_id
1 'polypeptide(L)'
;MDIKFSGSDANGFQFDQNAAPRPKKERKPRKSIGSKAGRIAVNALVTLLVGAVFFYLELPAINLHAEEFYGFALLLCITYCICSLLTSGFQGTGAKGYFTFVKKQCTVPFLVSALLIVTALIGALTSWVVLRAKDYQALLPIENGSFTEEIAEVSYDRIPMLDKDSAQKLGDRKLGELADMVSQFEVSADYTQINYHGRPVRVTPLRYGDIIKWFNNRSKGLPAYLVIDMVTQNVDVVRLEDGMKYTTAEHFSRNLYRHLRFAYPTFMFEEPVF
;
A
#
# COMPACT_ATOMS: atom_id res chain seq x y z
N MET A 1 -42.65 63.97 22.42
CA MET A 1 -41.69 63.18 21.62
C MET A 1 -42.42 61.92 21.22
N ASP A 2 -42.98 61.90 20.02
CA ASP A 2 -43.73 60.76 19.47
C ASP A 2 -43.29 60.57 18.03
N ILE A 3 -42.38 59.63 17.80
CA ILE A 3 -41.92 59.25 16.47
C ILE A 3 -42.86 58.16 15.98
N LYS A 4 -43.72 58.51 15.01
CA LYS A 4 -44.56 57.56 14.29
C LYS A 4 -43.70 56.71 13.36
N PHE A 5 -43.67 55.40 13.59
CA PHE A 5 -43.02 54.42 12.73
C PHE A 5 -43.87 54.23 11.46
N SER A 6 -43.38 54.66 10.30
CA SER A 6 -44.03 54.45 9.01
C SER A 6 -43.71 53.03 8.52
N GLY A 7 -44.67 52.12 8.69
CA GLY A 7 -44.62 50.78 8.12
C GLY A 7 -44.79 50.85 6.61
N SER A 8 -43.68 50.79 5.86
CA SER A 8 -43.70 50.60 4.40
C SER A 8 -42.56 49.71 3.88
N ASP A 9 -42.03 48.80 4.71
CA ASP A 9 -41.03 47.79 4.28
C ASP A 9 -41.48 46.35 4.60
N ALA A 10 -42.77 46.08 4.46
CA ALA A 10 -43.33 44.73 4.56
C ALA A 10 -43.95 44.31 3.23
N ASN A 11 -43.18 44.34 2.15
CA ASN A 11 -43.53 43.58 0.95
C ASN A 11 -43.30 42.10 1.25
N GLY A 12 -44.36 41.48 1.74
CA GLY A 12 -44.46 40.06 2.03
C GLY A 12 -44.09 39.21 0.83
N PHE A 13 -43.56 38.03 1.16
CA PHE A 13 -43.41 36.90 0.26
C PHE A 13 -44.78 36.52 -0.32
N GLN A 14 -45.16 37.14 -1.44
CA GLN A 14 -46.25 36.66 -2.29
C GLN A 14 -45.70 35.51 -3.14
N PHE A 15 -46.05 34.29 -2.76
CA PHE A 15 -45.86 33.10 -3.58
C PHE A 15 -46.96 33.08 -4.64
N ASP A 16 -46.73 33.80 -5.74
CA ASP A 16 -47.64 33.80 -6.88
C ASP A 16 -47.63 32.41 -7.55
N GLN A 17 -48.68 31.62 -7.34
CA GLN A 17 -48.85 30.27 -7.90
C GLN A 17 -48.93 30.26 -9.44
N ASN A 18 -49.13 31.43 -10.07
CA ASN A 18 -49.15 31.59 -11.53
C ASN A 18 -47.88 32.27 -12.09
N ALA A 19 -46.82 32.44 -11.28
CA ALA A 19 -45.55 32.94 -11.78
C ALA A 19 -44.95 31.94 -12.78
N ALA A 20 -44.88 32.35 -14.05
CA ALA A 20 -44.18 31.61 -15.10
C ALA A 20 -42.77 31.22 -14.59
N PRO A 21 -42.32 29.97 -14.84
CA PRO A 21 -41.04 29.51 -14.34
C PRO A 21 -39.93 30.45 -14.81
N ARG A 22 -39.19 31.04 -13.85
CA ARG A 22 -38.05 31.91 -14.15
C ARG A 22 -37.15 31.22 -15.17
N PRO A 23 -36.74 31.90 -16.26
CA PRO A 23 -35.90 31.27 -17.27
C PRO A 23 -34.63 30.73 -16.60
N LYS A 24 -34.42 29.41 -16.67
CA LYS A 24 -33.19 28.78 -16.21
C LYS A 24 -32.04 29.44 -16.95
N LYS A 25 -31.22 30.22 -16.25
CA LYS A 25 -30.03 30.88 -16.79
C LYS A 25 -29.19 29.81 -17.50
N GLU A 26 -29.14 29.88 -18.84
CA GLU A 26 -28.39 28.92 -19.64
C GLU A 26 -26.93 28.93 -19.16
N ARG A 27 -26.45 27.79 -18.64
CA ARG A 27 -25.06 27.65 -18.23
C ARG A 27 -24.21 27.81 -19.48
N LYS A 28 -23.46 28.92 -19.56
CA LYS A 28 -22.53 29.21 -20.67
C LYS A 28 -21.71 27.95 -20.99
N PRO A 29 -21.54 27.62 -22.28
CA PRO A 29 -20.84 26.41 -22.67
C PRO A 29 -19.41 26.43 -22.13
N ARG A 30 -19.05 25.39 -21.38
CA ARG A 30 -17.65 25.19 -20.95
C ARG A 30 -16.83 24.97 -22.21
N LYS A 31 -16.02 25.96 -22.57
CA LYS A 31 -15.12 25.89 -23.72
C LYS A 31 -14.18 24.71 -23.50
N SER A 32 -14.23 23.76 -24.43
CA SER A 32 -13.36 22.60 -24.43
C SER A 32 -11.89 23.05 -24.58
N ILE A 33 -10.99 22.54 -23.75
CA ILE A 33 -9.59 22.99 -23.69
C ILE A 33 -8.83 22.53 -24.95
N GLY A 34 -8.31 23.45 -25.76
CA GLY A 34 -7.32 23.16 -26.81
C GLY A 34 -7.71 22.14 -27.90
N SER A 35 -6.72 21.63 -28.62
CA SER A 35 -6.85 20.61 -29.69
C SER A 35 -7.13 19.21 -29.11
N LYS A 36 -7.67 18.27 -29.93
CA LYS A 36 -7.97 16.90 -29.49
C LYS A 36 -6.74 16.18 -28.91
N ALA A 37 -5.58 16.34 -29.54
CA ALA A 37 -4.32 15.73 -29.08
C ALA A 37 -3.85 16.34 -27.75
N GLY A 38 -3.97 17.66 -27.57
CA GLY A 38 -3.62 18.33 -26.31
C GLY A 38 -4.45 17.84 -25.12
N ARG A 39 -5.75 17.55 -25.32
CA ARG A 39 -6.60 16.99 -24.26
C ARG A 39 -6.19 15.59 -23.84
N ILE A 40 -5.88 14.74 -24.81
CA ILE A 40 -5.43 13.38 -24.53
C ILE A 40 -4.10 13.41 -23.77
N ALA A 41 -3.16 14.27 -24.19
CA ALA A 41 -1.89 14.45 -23.51
C ALA A 41 -2.06 14.96 -22.07
N VAL A 42 -2.92 15.97 -21.84
CA VAL A 42 -3.19 16.49 -20.49
C VAL A 42 -3.86 15.44 -19.61
N ASN A 43 -4.86 14.71 -20.12
CA ASN A 43 -5.52 13.65 -19.37
C ASN A 43 -4.55 12.52 -19.02
N ALA A 44 -3.74 12.08 -19.99
CA ALA A 44 -2.73 11.05 -19.76
C ALA A 44 -1.67 11.49 -18.75
N LEU A 45 -1.23 12.75 -18.80
CA LEU A 45 -0.28 13.32 -17.83
C LEU A 45 -0.86 13.30 -16.41
N VAL A 46 -2.11 13.76 -16.24
CA VAL A 46 -2.76 13.78 -14.92
C VAL A 46 -2.96 12.35 -14.41
N THR A 47 -3.41 11.42 -15.26
CA THR A 47 -3.54 10.01 -14.89
C THR A 47 -2.19 9.39 -14.51
N LEU A 48 -1.11 9.72 -15.23
CA LEU A 48 0.23 9.25 -14.91
C LEU A 48 0.72 9.82 -13.58
N LEU A 49 0.48 11.10 -13.28
CA LEU A 49 0.84 11.71 -12.01
C LEU A 49 0.09 11.08 -10.83
N VAL A 50 -1.22 10.90 -10.96
CA VAL A 50 -2.04 10.20 -9.94
C VAL A 50 -1.55 8.76 -9.78
N GLY A 51 -1.29 8.07 -10.89
CA GLY A 51 -0.74 6.73 -10.89
C GLY A 51 0.61 6.62 -10.21
N ALA A 52 1.53 7.55 -10.48
CA ALA A 52 2.86 7.58 -9.88
C ALA A 52 2.79 7.84 -8.37
N VAL A 53 1.93 8.77 -7.93
CA VAL A 53 1.71 9.03 -6.51
C VAL A 53 1.12 7.80 -5.81
N PHE A 54 0.08 7.21 -6.39
CA PHE A 54 -0.53 6.00 -5.83
C PHE A 54 0.46 4.84 -5.78
N PHE A 55 1.19 4.60 -6.87
CA PHE A 55 2.20 3.55 -6.95
C PHE A 55 3.31 3.73 -5.90
N TYR A 56 3.71 4.98 -5.61
CA TYR A 56 4.72 5.29 -4.62
C TYR A 56 4.25 5.08 -3.16
N LEU A 57 2.94 5.22 -2.92
CA LEU A 57 2.34 5.09 -1.60
C LEU A 57 1.96 3.64 -1.29
N GLU A 58 1.20 3.01 -2.19
CA GLU A 58 0.60 1.68 -1.99
C GLU A 58 1.50 0.54 -2.47
N LEU A 59 2.44 0.82 -3.40
CA LEU A 59 3.38 -0.17 -3.95
C LEU A 59 2.69 -1.43 -4.51
N PRO A 60 1.66 -1.31 -5.37
CA PRO A 60 0.97 -2.46 -5.92
C PRO A 60 1.91 -3.28 -6.80
N ALA A 61 1.88 -4.60 -6.67
CA ALA A 61 2.63 -5.48 -7.57
C ALA A 61 2.05 -5.41 -8.99
N ILE A 62 2.90 -5.29 -10.00
CA ILE A 62 2.48 -5.34 -11.41
C ILE A 62 2.35 -6.82 -11.82
N ASN A 63 1.36 -7.49 -11.25
CA ASN A 63 1.11 -8.91 -11.47
C ASN A 63 -0.39 -9.19 -11.50
N LEU A 64 -0.85 -10.00 -12.46
CA LEU A 64 -2.26 -10.40 -12.59
C LEU A 64 -2.74 -11.30 -11.45
N HIS A 65 -1.82 -11.88 -10.67
CA HIS A 65 -2.18 -12.66 -9.49
C HIS A 65 -2.35 -11.79 -8.24
N ALA A 66 -1.85 -10.55 -8.26
CA ALA A 66 -1.98 -9.63 -7.14
C ALA A 66 -3.33 -8.90 -7.21
N GLU A 67 -4.11 -8.94 -6.13
CA GLU A 67 -5.40 -8.25 -6.03
C GLU A 67 -5.24 -6.72 -6.18
N GLU A 68 -4.22 -6.16 -5.54
CA GLU A 68 -3.89 -4.73 -5.55
C GLU A 68 -3.67 -4.19 -6.97
N PHE A 69 -3.19 -5.03 -7.89
CA PHE A 69 -3.00 -4.64 -9.30
C PHE A 69 -4.31 -4.27 -9.98
N TYR A 70 -5.37 -5.04 -9.73
CA TYR A 70 -6.70 -4.78 -10.29
C TYR A 70 -7.25 -3.46 -9.74
N GLY A 71 -7.12 -3.24 -8.42
CA GLY A 71 -7.49 -1.96 -7.80
C GLY A 71 -6.75 -0.78 -8.41
N PHE A 72 -5.43 -0.89 -8.58
CA PHE A 72 -4.60 0.13 -9.21
C PHE A 72 -5.01 0.42 -10.66
N ALA A 73 -5.16 -0.62 -11.48
CA ALA A 73 -5.53 -0.46 -12.88
C ALA A 73 -6.93 0.14 -13.08
N LEU A 74 -7.90 -0.25 -12.24
CA LEU A 74 -9.24 0.34 -12.22
C LEU A 74 -9.20 1.82 -11.79
N LEU A 75 -8.39 2.17 -10.79
CA LEU A 75 -8.17 3.55 -10.37
C LEU A 75 -7.64 4.41 -11.52
N LEU A 76 -6.66 3.93 -12.30
CA LEU A 76 -6.15 4.65 -13.47
C LEU A 76 -7.25 4.85 -14.53
N CYS A 77 -8.04 3.81 -14.79
CA CYS A 77 -9.15 3.88 -15.75
C CYS A 77 -10.21 4.91 -15.32
N ILE A 78 -10.60 4.91 -14.04
CA ILE A 78 -11.56 5.86 -13.46
C ILE A 78 -10.99 7.28 -13.52
N THR A 79 -9.73 7.46 -13.11
CA THR A 79 -9.05 8.77 -13.11
C THR A 79 -9.01 9.35 -14.52
N TYR A 80 -8.65 8.55 -15.52
CA TYR A 80 -8.66 8.98 -16.92
C TYR A 80 -10.07 9.34 -17.41
N CYS A 81 -11.09 8.56 -17.05
CA CYS A 81 -12.48 8.85 -17.40
C CYS A 81 -12.97 10.17 -16.79
N ILE A 82 -12.62 10.45 -15.53
CA ILE A 82 -12.96 11.70 -14.85
C ILE A 82 -12.24 12.89 -15.52
N CYS A 83 -10.94 12.78 -15.78
CA CYS A 83 -10.18 13.83 -16.46
C CYS A 83 -10.73 14.11 -17.86
N SER A 84 -11.10 13.05 -18.57
CA SER A 84 -11.76 13.09 -19.87
C SER A 84 -13.12 13.79 -19.83
N LEU A 85 -13.96 13.53 -18.82
CA LEU A 85 -15.24 14.22 -18.61
C LEU A 85 -15.05 15.72 -18.38
N LEU A 86 -14.05 16.10 -17.58
CA LEU A 86 -13.78 17.50 -17.24
C LEU A 86 -13.20 18.29 -18.42
N THR A 87 -12.30 17.70 -19.19
CA THR A 87 -11.60 18.37 -20.31
C THR A 87 -12.39 18.40 -21.62
N SER A 88 -13.30 17.45 -21.81
CA SER A 88 -14.14 17.36 -23.01
C SER A 88 -15.25 18.41 -23.07
N GLY A 89 -15.54 19.08 -21.96
CA GLY A 89 -16.64 20.05 -21.89
C GLY A 89 -18.00 19.39 -22.16
N PHE A 90 -18.19 18.16 -21.69
CA PHE A 90 -19.41 17.38 -21.93
C PHE A 90 -20.68 18.16 -21.50
N GLN A 91 -21.51 18.53 -22.48
CA GLN A 91 -22.79 19.24 -22.27
C GLN A 91 -24.01 18.33 -22.47
N GLY A 92 -23.82 17.02 -22.61
CA GLY A 92 -24.91 16.09 -22.87
C GLY A 92 -25.78 15.87 -21.63
N THR A 93 -26.92 16.53 -21.56
CA THR A 93 -27.99 16.19 -20.61
C THR A 93 -28.70 14.92 -21.08
N GLY A 94 -28.37 13.78 -20.48
CA GLY A 94 -29.13 12.53 -20.61
C GLY A 94 -28.30 11.27 -20.90
N ALA A 95 -28.86 10.09 -20.62
CA ALA A 95 -28.19 8.78 -20.74
C ALA A 95 -27.56 8.55 -22.13
N LYS A 96 -28.24 8.91 -23.22
CA LYS A 96 -27.71 8.78 -24.61
C LYS A 96 -26.46 9.63 -24.85
N GLY A 97 -26.35 10.80 -24.20
CA GLY A 97 -25.16 11.64 -24.26
C GLY A 97 -23.97 10.97 -23.56
N TYR A 98 -24.21 10.43 -22.36
CA TYR A 98 -23.19 9.68 -21.61
C TYR A 98 -22.73 8.43 -22.37
N PHE A 99 -23.66 7.67 -22.96
CA PHE A 99 -23.32 6.51 -23.81
C PHE A 99 -22.46 6.89 -25.01
N THR A 100 -22.78 7.99 -25.70
CA THR A 100 -22.00 8.46 -26.85
C THR A 100 -20.61 8.96 -26.42
N PHE A 101 -20.51 9.55 -25.23
CA PHE A 101 -19.25 10.01 -24.65
C PHE A 101 -18.34 8.85 -24.25
N VAL A 102 -18.87 7.87 -23.52
CA VAL A 102 -18.15 6.65 -23.15
C VAL A 102 -17.65 5.93 -24.39
N LYS A 103 -18.50 5.81 -25.43
CA LYS A 103 -18.16 5.18 -26.71
C LYS A 103 -17.06 5.91 -27.49
N LYS A 104 -16.83 7.21 -27.26
CA LYS A 104 -15.90 8.01 -28.06
C LYS A 104 -14.58 8.30 -27.36
N GLN A 105 -14.60 8.50 -26.05
CA GLN A 105 -13.44 8.99 -25.30
C GLN A 105 -13.01 8.03 -24.17
N CYS A 106 -13.90 7.16 -23.68
CA CYS A 106 -13.61 6.21 -22.60
C CYS A 106 -13.67 4.73 -23.04
N THR A 107 -13.69 4.43 -24.34
CA THR A 107 -13.72 3.04 -24.85
C THR A 107 -12.52 2.24 -24.43
N VAL A 108 -11.31 2.83 -24.53
CA VAL A 108 -10.07 2.14 -24.17
C VAL A 108 -10.04 1.80 -22.66
N PRO A 109 -10.23 2.77 -21.73
CA PRO A 109 -10.34 2.45 -20.30
C PRO A 109 -11.45 1.45 -19.99
N PHE A 110 -12.61 1.56 -20.65
CA PHE A 110 -13.73 0.64 -20.43
C PHE A 110 -13.38 -0.79 -20.85
N LEU A 111 -12.81 -0.97 -22.05
CA LEU A 111 -12.37 -2.30 -22.52
C LEU A 111 -11.29 -2.90 -21.63
N VAL A 112 -10.32 -2.09 -21.19
CA VAL A 112 -9.27 -2.54 -20.26
C VAL A 112 -9.90 -2.98 -18.92
N SER A 113 -10.79 -2.17 -18.35
CA SER A 113 -11.48 -2.53 -17.09
C SER A 113 -12.33 -3.80 -17.24
N ALA A 114 -13.06 -3.95 -18.35
CA ALA A 114 -13.87 -5.13 -18.62
C ALA A 114 -13.00 -6.38 -18.78
N LEU A 115 -11.89 -6.27 -19.51
CA LEU A 115 -10.94 -7.38 -19.68
C LEU A 115 -10.32 -7.80 -18.35
N LEU A 116 -9.95 -6.84 -17.49
CA LEU A 116 -9.41 -7.12 -16.16
C LEU A 116 -10.43 -7.81 -15.27
N ILE A 117 -11.69 -7.36 -15.29
CA ILE A 117 -12.78 -8.00 -14.54
C ILE A 117 -13.01 -9.44 -15.03
N VAL A 118 -13.06 -9.65 -16.35
CA VAL A 118 -13.21 -10.99 -16.93
C VAL A 118 -12.03 -11.89 -16.53
N THR A 119 -10.81 -11.37 -16.58
CA THR A 119 -9.60 -12.10 -16.18
C THR A 119 -9.66 -12.49 -14.69
N ALA A 120 -10.06 -11.56 -13.82
CA ALA A 120 -10.22 -11.81 -12.39
C ALA A 120 -11.30 -12.87 -12.12
N LEU A 121 -12.44 -12.81 -12.81
CA LEU A 121 -13.52 -13.80 -12.67
C LEU A 121 -13.11 -15.20 -13.15
N ILE A 122 -12.40 -15.29 -14.28
CA ILE A 122 -11.86 -16.57 -14.77
C ILE A 122 -10.80 -17.10 -13.80
N GLY A 123 -9.92 -16.23 -13.30
CA GLY A 123 -8.93 -16.59 -12.29
C GLY A 123 -9.56 -17.11 -11.00
N ALA A 124 -10.59 -16.44 -10.50
CA ALA A 124 -11.34 -16.86 -9.32
C ALA A 124 -12.07 -18.20 -9.52
N LEU A 125 -12.69 -18.38 -10.69
CA LEU A 125 -13.39 -19.63 -11.02
C LEU A 125 -12.41 -20.80 -11.14
N THR A 126 -11.29 -20.61 -11.82
CA THR A 126 -10.26 -21.65 -12.01
C THR A 126 -9.47 -21.96 -10.74
N SER A 127 -9.29 -20.97 -9.86
CA SER A 127 -8.59 -21.12 -8.58
C SER A 127 -9.51 -21.54 -7.44
N TRP A 128 -10.78 -21.83 -7.71
CA TRP A 128 -11.73 -22.21 -6.68
C TRP A 128 -11.33 -23.52 -6.00
N VAL A 129 -11.16 -23.47 -4.68
CA VAL A 129 -10.78 -24.59 -3.80
C VAL A 129 -11.59 -25.87 -4.07
N VAL A 130 -12.89 -25.75 -4.35
CA VAL A 130 -13.77 -26.92 -4.60
C VAL A 130 -13.36 -27.67 -5.87
N LEU A 131 -12.92 -26.96 -6.92
CA LEU A 131 -12.51 -27.56 -8.19
C LEU A 131 -11.09 -28.14 -8.12
N ARG A 132 -10.22 -27.56 -7.29
CA ARG A 132 -8.80 -27.93 -7.14
C ARG A 132 -8.46 -28.79 -5.93
N ALA A 133 -9.45 -29.27 -5.17
CA ALA A 133 -9.22 -30.05 -3.95
C ALA A 133 -8.26 -31.25 -4.16
N LYS A 134 -8.38 -31.94 -5.30
CA LYS A 134 -7.50 -33.07 -5.65
C LYS A 134 -6.05 -32.64 -5.89
N ASP A 135 -5.84 -31.51 -6.56
CA ASP A 135 -4.50 -30.97 -6.82
C ASP A 135 -3.84 -30.52 -5.50
N TYR A 136 -4.60 -29.88 -4.60
CA TYR A 136 -4.09 -29.51 -3.27
C TYR A 136 -3.75 -30.72 -2.41
N GLN A 137 -4.57 -31.77 -2.43
CA GLN A 137 -4.27 -33.02 -1.73
C GLN A 137 -2.97 -33.65 -2.25
N ALA A 138 -2.75 -33.62 -3.57
CA ALA A 138 -1.55 -34.20 -4.18
C ALA A 138 -0.24 -33.50 -3.78
N LEU A 139 -0.29 -32.27 -3.26
CA LEU A 139 0.89 -31.56 -2.74
C LEU A 139 1.41 -32.16 -1.42
N LEU A 140 0.59 -32.92 -0.69
CA LEU A 140 0.94 -33.57 0.56
C LEU A 140 0.85 -35.09 0.38
N PRO A 141 1.84 -35.71 -0.28
CA PRO A 141 1.89 -37.17 -0.38
C PRO A 141 1.97 -37.76 1.04
N ILE A 142 0.99 -38.59 1.37
CA ILE A 142 0.93 -39.25 2.67
C ILE A 142 1.90 -40.43 2.62
N GLU A 143 3.04 -40.29 3.28
CA GLU A 143 3.98 -41.38 3.51
C GLU A 143 3.72 -41.98 4.90
N ASN A 144 3.73 -43.31 4.99
CA ASN A 144 3.59 -44.00 6.27
C ASN A 144 4.97 -44.09 6.93
N GLY A 145 5.26 -43.17 7.85
CA GLY A 145 6.50 -43.13 8.65
C GLY A 145 6.38 -43.91 9.96
N SER A 146 7.51 -44.46 10.42
CA SER A 146 7.63 -45.09 11.74
C SER A 146 8.11 -44.06 12.76
N PHE A 147 7.24 -43.67 13.70
CA PHE A 147 7.55 -42.69 14.75
C PHE A 147 8.84 -42.99 15.53
N THR A 148 9.20 -44.26 15.66
CA THR A 148 10.40 -44.73 16.39
C THR A 148 11.70 -44.46 15.63
N GLU A 149 11.65 -44.36 14.30
CA GLU A 149 12.83 -44.13 13.44
C GLU A 149 13.02 -42.65 13.08
N GLU A 150 11.93 -41.87 13.02
CA GLU A 150 11.95 -40.47 12.57
C GLU A 150 12.07 -39.44 13.71
N ILE A 151 11.65 -39.78 14.93
CA ILE A 151 11.81 -38.88 16.08
C ILE A 151 13.19 -39.10 16.69
N ALA A 152 14.17 -38.33 16.21
CA ALA A 152 15.42 -38.15 16.92
C ALA A 152 15.17 -37.43 18.26
N GLU A 153 15.80 -37.91 19.34
CA GLU A 153 15.79 -37.25 20.64
C GLU A 153 16.31 -35.81 20.48
N VAL A 154 15.40 -34.83 20.60
CA VAL A 154 15.75 -33.41 20.49
C VAL A 154 16.60 -33.07 21.70
N SER A 155 17.84 -32.65 21.46
CA SER A 155 18.73 -32.31 22.56
C SER A 155 18.21 -31.08 23.30
N TYR A 156 18.22 -31.15 24.64
CA TYR A 156 17.61 -30.15 25.53
C TYR A 156 18.20 -28.73 25.38
N ASP A 157 19.42 -28.62 24.85
CA ASP A 157 20.12 -27.39 24.53
C ASP A 157 19.58 -26.67 23.28
N ARG A 158 18.58 -27.22 22.60
CA ARG A 158 17.89 -26.61 21.45
C ARG A 158 16.47 -26.14 21.77
N ILE A 159 16.03 -26.25 23.02
CA ILE A 159 14.68 -25.86 23.40
C ILE A 159 14.63 -24.34 23.62
N PRO A 160 13.86 -23.58 22.82
CA PRO A 160 13.71 -22.14 23.03
C PRO A 160 12.96 -21.88 24.33
N MET A 161 13.62 -21.24 25.30
CA MET A 161 13.01 -20.85 26.58
C MET A 161 12.58 -19.38 26.61
N LEU A 162 12.97 -18.59 25.60
CA LEU A 162 12.77 -17.16 25.55
C LEU A 162 11.58 -16.75 24.67
N ASP A 163 10.59 -16.12 25.30
CA ASP A 163 9.46 -15.49 24.62
C ASP A 163 9.85 -14.14 23.97
N LYS A 164 8.96 -13.62 23.12
CA LYS A 164 9.22 -12.39 22.36
C LYS A 164 9.37 -11.17 23.28
N ASP A 165 8.55 -11.06 24.32
CA ASP A 165 8.50 -9.88 25.18
C ASP A 165 9.73 -9.84 26.11
N SER A 166 10.19 -11.01 26.57
CA SER A 166 11.45 -11.10 27.30
C SER A 166 12.65 -10.80 26.41
N ALA A 167 12.66 -11.29 25.17
CA ALA A 167 13.70 -10.94 24.20
C ALA A 167 13.74 -9.42 23.95
N GLN A 168 12.58 -8.77 23.90
CA GLN A 168 12.50 -7.32 23.77
C GLN A 168 13.15 -6.57 24.93
N LYS A 169 12.85 -6.96 26.16
CA LYS A 169 13.46 -6.36 27.36
C LYS A 169 14.97 -6.58 27.41
N LEU A 170 15.46 -7.73 26.96
CA LEU A 170 16.89 -8.02 26.88
C LEU A 170 17.58 -7.17 25.81
N GLY A 171 16.96 -7.02 24.64
CA GLY A 171 17.44 -6.15 23.57
C GLY A 171 17.52 -4.69 24.01
N ASP A 172 16.46 -4.15 24.62
CA ASP A 172 16.41 -2.77 25.09
C ASP A 172 17.46 -2.50 26.18
N ARG A 173 17.64 -3.44 27.11
CA ARG A 173 18.69 -3.36 28.13
C ARG A 173 20.08 -3.34 27.50
N LYS A 174 20.34 -4.23 26.54
CA LYS A 174 21.64 -4.33 25.89
C LYS A 174 21.96 -3.09 25.06
N LEU A 175 20.97 -2.55 24.36
CA LEU A 175 21.12 -1.28 23.65
C LEU A 175 21.43 -0.16 24.66
N GLY A 176 20.75 -0.13 25.81
CA GLY A 176 20.99 0.77 26.95
C GLY A 176 22.42 0.82 27.47
N GLU A 177 23.17 -0.28 27.36
CA GLU A 177 24.58 -0.37 27.76
C GLU A 177 25.53 0.32 26.75
N LEU A 178 25.09 0.51 25.51
CA LEU A 178 25.90 1.05 24.42
C LEU A 178 25.78 2.58 24.34
N ALA A 179 26.61 3.29 25.10
CA ALA A 179 26.58 4.75 25.18
C ALA A 179 26.63 5.47 23.81
N ASP A 180 27.24 4.86 22.80
CA ASP A 180 27.32 5.40 21.43
C ASP A 180 26.03 5.25 20.61
N MET A 181 25.14 4.31 20.97
CA MET A 181 23.94 3.97 20.19
C MET A 181 22.62 4.38 20.85
N VAL A 182 22.53 4.40 22.19
CA VAL A 182 21.27 4.66 22.94
C VAL A 182 20.55 5.93 22.52
N SER A 183 21.29 7.00 22.23
CA SER A 183 20.68 8.30 21.90
C SER A 183 20.18 8.36 20.45
N GLN A 184 20.77 7.56 19.56
CA GLN A 184 20.56 7.65 18.11
C GLN A 184 19.58 6.59 17.58
N PHE A 185 19.58 5.41 18.20
CA PHE A 185 18.85 4.24 17.72
C PHE A 185 17.97 3.65 18.83
N GLU A 186 17.00 2.87 18.41
CA GLU A 186 16.13 2.04 19.24
C GLU A 186 16.12 0.62 18.68
N VAL A 187 15.66 -0.36 19.44
CA VAL A 187 15.51 -1.73 18.94
C VAL A 187 14.19 -1.86 18.16
N SER A 188 14.20 -2.55 17.01
CA SER A 188 12.95 -2.84 16.30
C SER A 188 12.09 -3.84 17.08
N ALA A 189 10.77 -3.78 16.86
CA ALA A 189 9.82 -4.77 17.38
C ALA A 189 9.85 -6.10 16.59
N ASP A 190 10.64 -6.14 15.53
CA ASP A 190 10.80 -7.28 14.62
C ASP A 190 11.80 -8.28 15.21
N TYR A 191 11.34 -9.10 16.16
CA TYR A 191 12.10 -10.20 16.74
C TYR A 191 11.81 -11.50 15.99
N THR A 192 12.40 -11.64 14.83
CA THR A 192 12.32 -12.84 14.00
C THR A 192 13.03 -14.00 14.66
N GLN A 193 12.46 -15.19 14.61
CA GLN A 193 13.14 -16.41 15.05
C GLN A 193 13.78 -17.12 13.87
N ILE A 194 15.08 -17.38 13.96
CA ILE A 194 15.84 -18.16 12.98
C ILE A 194 16.64 -19.24 13.69
N ASN A 195 17.00 -20.29 12.95
CA ASN A 195 18.00 -21.26 13.41
C ASN A 195 19.36 -20.83 12.88
N TYR A 196 20.26 -20.43 13.78
CA TYR A 196 21.62 -20.01 13.46
C TYR A 196 22.61 -20.99 14.08
N HIS A 197 23.41 -21.65 13.23
CA HIS A 197 24.38 -22.68 13.64
C HIS A 197 23.80 -23.79 14.54
N GLY A 198 22.58 -24.23 14.27
CA GLY A 198 21.92 -25.29 15.03
C GLY A 198 21.28 -24.83 16.34
N ARG A 199 21.29 -23.52 16.64
CA ARG A 199 20.67 -22.92 17.82
C ARG A 199 19.52 -21.99 17.45
N PRO A 200 18.42 -22.01 18.21
CA PRO A 200 17.35 -21.04 18.02
C PRO A 200 17.80 -19.66 18.52
N VAL A 201 17.84 -18.68 17.62
CA VAL A 201 18.16 -17.29 17.95
C VAL A 201 17.04 -16.37 17.47
N ARG A 202 16.83 -15.27 18.19
CA ARG A 202 16.00 -14.15 17.72
C ARG A 202 16.89 -13.03 17.20
N VAL A 203 16.63 -12.57 15.99
CA VAL A 203 17.33 -11.45 15.37
C VAL A 203 16.41 -10.25 15.35
N THR A 204 16.96 -9.08 15.67
CA THR A 204 16.24 -7.81 15.52
C THR A 204 17.19 -6.71 15.02
N PRO A 205 16.81 -5.99 13.95
CA PRO A 205 17.56 -4.82 13.52
C PRO A 205 17.33 -3.63 14.45
N LEU A 206 18.28 -2.69 14.44
CA LEU A 206 18.04 -1.38 15.04
C LEU A 206 17.07 -0.55 14.17
N ARG A 207 16.43 0.45 14.79
CA ARG A 207 15.64 1.48 14.13
C ARG A 207 16.10 2.86 14.56
N TYR A 208 15.81 3.89 13.77
CA TYR A 208 16.06 5.27 14.16
C TYR A 208 15.05 5.69 15.22
N GLY A 209 15.49 6.36 16.29
CA GLY A 209 14.57 6.80 17.34
C GLY A 209 13.58 7.86 16.88
N ASP A 210 13.98 8.71 15.92
CA ASP A 210 13.15 9.81 15.40
C ASP A 210 13.50 10.11 13.93
N ILE A 211 12.61 10.81 13.23
CA ILE A 211 12.86 11.25 11.84
C ILE A 211 14.08 12.17 11.71
N ILE A 212 14.36 12.99 12.74
CA ILE A 212 15.56 13.85 12.78
C ILE A 212 16.82 12.99 12.88
N LYS A 213 16.80 11.95 13.72
CA LYS A 213 17.90 10.99 13.87
C LYS A 213 18.11 10.19 12.58
N TRP A 214 17.03 9.85 11.88
CA TRP A 214 17.12 9.27 10.53
C TRP A 214 17.85 10.20 9.56
N PHE A 215 17.46 11.47 9.45
CA PHE A 215 18.12 12.40 8.53
C PHE A 215 19.64 12.53 8.78
N ASN A 216 20.06 12.51 10.05
CA ASN A 216 21.47 12.60 10.42
C ASN A 216 22.26 11.31 10.14
N ASN A 217 21.62 10.15 10.28
CA ASN A 217 22.29 8.85 10.21
C ASN A 217 22.08 8.10 8.88
N ARG A 218 21.14 8.55 8.03
CA ARG A 218 20.78 7.83 6.78
C ARG A 218 21.99 7.53 5.91
N SER A 219 22.99 8.41 5.82
CA SER A 219 24.15 8.20 4.93
C SER A 219 24.93 6.93 5.27
N LYS A 220 25.07 6.63 6.57
CA LYS A 220 25.74 5.43 7.10
C LYS A 220 24.81 4.24 7.27
N GLY A 221 23.51 4.48 7.43
CA GLY A 221 22.52 3.42 7.68
C GLY A 221 22.54 2.95 9.13
N LEU A 222 21.92 1.80 9.38
CA LEU A 222 21.86 1.20 10.72
C LEU A 222 23.17 0.45 11.02
N PRO A 223 23.89 0.80 12.09
CA PRO A 223 25.27 0.33 12.32
C PRO A 223 25.35 -1.08 12.92
N ALA A 224 24.25 -1.64 13.42
CA ALA A 224 24.25 -2.93 14.08
C ALA A 224 22.87 -3.59 14.05
N TYR A 225 22.84 -4.88 14.37
CA TYR A 225 21.65 -5.64 14.73
C TYR A 225 21.95 -6.49 15.97
N LEU A 226 20.90 -6.92 16.67
CA LEU A 226 21.01 -7.75 17.86
C LEU A 226 20.67 -9.19 17.53
N VAL A 227 21.45 -10.11 18.09
CA VAL A 227 21.19 -11.55 18.06
C VAL A 227 21.01 -12.02 19.49
N ILE A 228 19.89 -12.66 19.78
CA ILE A 228 19.53 -13.12 21.11
C ILE A 228 19.42 -14.64 21.08
N ASP A 229 20.28 -15.31 21.85
CA ASP A 229 20.22 -16.76 22.01
C ASP A 229 18.99 -17.10 22.87
N MET A 230 18.07 -17.91 22.33
CA MET A 230 16.81 -18.24 23.02
C MET A 230 16.99 -19.26 24.15
N VAL A 231 18.18 -19.85 24.29
CA VAL A 231 18.53 -20.85 25.30
C VAL A 231 19.34 -20.18 26.41
N THR A 232 20.40 -19.45 26.06
CA THR A 232 21.28 -18.81 27.06
C THR A 232 20.84 -17.42 27.47
N GLN A 233 19.91 -16.80 26.73
CA GLN A 233 19.45 -15.41 26.93
C GLN A 233 20.56 -14.36 26.74
N ASN A 234 21.68 -14.73 26.12
CA ASN A 234 22.75 -13.79 25.79
C ASN A 234 22.32 -12.91 24.60
N VAL A 235 22.69 -11.63 24.66
CA VAL A 235 22.44 -10.66 23.59
C VAL A 235 23.77 -10.20 22.99
N ASP A 236 24.00 -10.59 21.74
CA ASP A 236 25.15 -10.19 20.95
C ASP A 236 24.80 -9.02 20.04
N VAL A 237 25.68 -8.02 20.02
CA VAL A 237 25.53 -6.83 19.18
C VAL A 237 26.46 -6.98 17.99
N VAL A 238 25.90 -7.31 16.83
CA VAL A 238 26.69 -7.47 15.61
C VAL A 238 26.80 -6.12 14.90
N ARG A 239 27.99 -5.53 14.93
CA ARG A 239 28.29 -4.25 14.27
C ARG A 239 28.67 -4.48 12.82
N LEU A 240 28.16 -3.62 11.94
CA LEU A 240 28.37 -3.64 10.50
C LEU A 240 29.29 -2.48 10.10
N GLU A 241 30.28 -2.75 9.25
CA GLU A 241 31.21 -1.70 8.76
C GLU A 241 30.49 -0.69 7.85
N ASP A 242 29.69 -1.17 6.90
CA ASP A 242 29.00 -0.34 5.91
C ASP A 242 27.56 0.06 6.30
N GLY A 243 27.06 -0.47 7.43
CA GLY A 243 25.69 -0.30 7.92
C GLY A 243 24.60 -0.87 6.99
N MET A 244 23.42 -1.16 7.54
CA MET A 244 22.26 -1.54 6.74
C MET A 244 21.60 -0.30 6.12
N LYS A 245 21.64 -0.20 4.79
CA LYS A 245 21.12 0.96 4.03
C LYS A 245 19.66 0.80 3.58
N TYR A 246 19.17 -0.43 3.53
CA TYR A 246 17.80 -0.78 3.12
C TYR A 246 17.15 -1.63 4.21
N THR A 247 16.22 -1.04 4.97
CA THR A 247 15.49 -1.73 6.03
C THR A 247 14.03 -1.28 6.08
N THR A 248 13.22 -1.94 6.89
CA THR A 248 11.82 -1.55 7.15
C THR A 248 11.72 -0.21 7.90
N ALA A 249 12.75 0.15 8.66
CA ALA A 249 12.86 1.41 9.40
C ALA A 249 13.27 2.62 8.54
N GLU A 250 13.71 2.40 7.30
CA GLU A 250 14.11 3.48 6.38
C GLU A 250 12.90 4.18 5.77
N HIS A 251 13.06 5.46 5.43
CA HIS A 251 12.01 6.26 4.79
C HIS A 251 12.24 6.46 3.28
N PHE A 252 11.17 6.82 2.57
CA PHE A 252 11.16 7.11 1.13
C PHE A 252 11.76 5.96 0.29
N SER A 253 12.65 6.27 -0.66
CA SER A 253 13.26 5.32 -1.61
C SER A 253 14.27 4.35 -0.99
N ARG A 254 14.65 4.56 0.28
CA ARG A 254 15.50 3.64 1.04
C ARG A 254 14.70 2.64 1.87
N ASN A 255 13.40 2.89 2.01
CA ASN A 255 12.49 1.91 2.60
C ASN A 255 12.58 0.60 1.79
N LEU A 256 12.78 -0.52 2.49
CA LEU A 256 12.98 -1.82 1.86
C LEU A 256 11.87 -2.15 0.87
N TYR A 257 10.60 -2.01 1.26
CA TYR A 257 9.46 -2.35 0.40
C TYR A 257 9.45 -1.53 -0.88
N ARG A 258 9.74 -0.22 -0.77
CA ARG A 258 9.83 0.65 -1.95
C ARG A 258 10.99 0.23 -2.85
N HIS A 259 12.16 0.02 -2.27
CA HIS A 259 13.35 -0.36 -3.03
C HIS A 259 13.13 -1.67 -3.79
N LEU A 260 12.59 -2.69 -3.12
CA LEU A 260 12.25 -3.98 -3.73
C LEU A 260 11.19 -3.83 -4.82
N ARG A 261 10.15 -3.03 -4.60
CA ARG A 261 9.10 -2.81 -5.61
C ARG A 261 9.64 -2.14 -6.87
N PHE A 262 10.53 -1.15 -6.74
CA PHE A 262 11.13 -0.49 -7.90
C PHE A 262 12.15 -1.37 -8.62
N ALA A 263 12.88 -2.24 -7.90
CA ALA A 263 13.81 -3.19 -8.50
C ALA A 263 13.10 -4.38 -9.18
N TYR A 264 12.01 -4.87 -8.57
CA TYR A 264 11.28 -6.06 -8.99
C TYR A 264 9.76 -5.79 -9.04
N PRO A 265 9.29 -5.02 -10.04
CA PRO A 265 7.91 -4.54 -10.08
C PRO A 265 6.87 -5.65 -10.26
N THR A 266 7.22 -6.77 -10.91
CA THR A 266 6.30 -7.88 -11.20
C THR A 266 6.25 -8.96 -10.12
N PHE A 267 7.18 -8.94 -9.17
CA PHE A 267 7.29 -9.96 -8.13
C PHE A 267 6.33 -9.66 -6.97
N MET A 268 5.78 -10.72 -6.39
CA MET A 268 5.00 -10.64 -5.15
C MET A 268 5.92 -11.00 -4.01
N PHE A 269 6.04 -10.09 -3.04
CA PHE A 269 6.85 -10.28 -1.85
C PHE A 269 5.94 -10.52 -0.66
N GLU A 270 6.33 -11.44 0.20
CA GLU A 270 5.78 -11.58 1.54
C GLU A 270 6.50 -10.58 2.49
N GLU A 271 6.06 -10.52 3.74
CA GLU A 271 6.75 -9.73 4.76
C GLU A 271 8.21 -10.21 4.89
N PRO A 272 9.19 -9.29 4.81
CA PRO A 272 10.60 -9.63 4.92
C PRO A 272 10.88 -10.14 6.34
N VAL A 273 11.46 -11.34 6.38
CA VAL A 273 11.86 -12.02 7.60
C VAL A 273 13.38 -11.90 7.70
N PHE A 274 13.88 -11.15 8.69
CA PHE A 274 15.31 -10.87 8.91
C PHE A 274 15.88 -11.66 10.07
#